data_AF-A0A1M5NLV7-F1
#
_entry.id   AF-A0A1M5NLV7-F1
#
_cell.length_a   1.000
_cell.length_b   1.000
_cell.length_c   1.000
_cell.angle_alpha   90.00
_cell.angle_beta   90.00
_cell.angle_gamma   90.00
#
_symmetry.space_group_name_H-M   'P 1'
#
loop_
_entity.id
_entity.type
_entity.pdbx_description
1 polymer ?
#
loop_
_entity_poly.entity_id
_entity_poly.type
_entity_poly.pdbx_seq_one_letter_code
_entity_poly.pdbx_strand_id
1 'polypeptide(L)' 'MKLIDVLLFSLAVAFFIIGIHQIMTLGLGKGYWAIMLTTVFYFLYILRKKKKQP' A
#
# COMPACT_ATOMS: atom_id res chain seq x y z
N MET A 1 -9.38 -9.37 12.47
CA MET A 1 -8.62 -9.14 13.71
C MET A 1 -7.88 -7.81 13.59
N LYS A 2 -8.05 -6.89 14.55
CA LYS A 2 -7.58 -5.49 14.46
C LYS A 2 -6.06 -5.39 14.18
N LEU A 3 -5.26 -6.36 14.62
CA LEU A 3 -3.80 -6.38 14.40
C LEU A 3 -3.41 -6.49 12.92
N ILE A 4 -4.07 -7.37 12.18
CA ILE A 4 -3.77 -7.60 10.76
C ILE A 4 -4.17 -6.37 9.92
N ASP A 5 -5.26 -5.70 10.29
CA ASP A 5 -5.72 -4.47 9.64
C ASP A 5 -4.67 -3.35 9.81
N VAL A 6 -4.08 -3.20 11.01
CA VAL A 6 -3.01 -2.22 11.29
C VAL A 6 -1.71 -2.58 10.58
N LEU A 7 -1.34 -3.86 10.56
CA LEU A 7 -0.13 -4.32 9.88
C LEU A 7 -0.20 -4.06 8.37
N LEU A 8 -1.36 -4.35 7.75
CA LEU A 8 -1.58 -4.10 6.32
C LEU A 8 -1.53 -2.61 5.99
N PHE A 9 -2.09 -1.77 6.87
CA PHE A 9 -2.04 -0.32 6.72
C PHE A 9 -0.62 0.23 6.85
N SER A 10 0.13 -0.20 7.86
CA SER A 10 1.52 0.20 8.05
C SER A 10 2.41 -0.23 6.88
N LEU A 11 2.20 -1.45 6.37
CA LEU A 11 2.93 -1.97 5.22
C LEU A 11 2.61 -1.18 3.94
N ALA A 12 1.34 -0.82 3.72
CA ALA A 12 0.93 0.04 2.61
C ALA A 12 1.63 1.42 2.66
N VAL A 13 1.69 2.04 3.84
CA VAL A 13 2.38 3.34 4.03
C VAL A 13 3.88 3.22 3.77
N ALA A 14 4.52 2.14 4.23
CA ALA A 14 5.94 1.91 3.97
C ALA A 14 6.24 1.78 2.47
N PHE A 15 5.46 0.98 1.73
CA PHE A 15 5.59 0.86 0.28
C PHE A 15 5.28 2.16 -0.45
N PHE A 16 4.37 2.99 0.07
CA PHE A 16 4.06 4.30 -0.50
C PHE A 16 5.25 5.25 -0.42
N ILE A 17 5.89 5.35 0.75
CA ILE A 17 7.07 6.19 0.97
C ILE A 17 8.23 5.73 0.07
N ILE A 18 8.48 4.42 0.02
CA ILE A 18 9.51 3.83 -0.86
C ILE A 18 9.20 4.15 -2.33
N GLY A 19 7.93 4.02 -2.74
CA GLY A 19 7.50 4.32 -4.10
C GLY A 19 7.71 5.79 -4.48
N ILE A 20 7.34 6.72 -3.60
CA ILE A 20 7.59 8.16 -3.81
C ILE A 20 9.08 8.43 -3.95
N HIS A 21 9.90 7.93 -3.02
CA HIS A 21 11.34 8.09 -3.07
C HIS A 21 11.92 7.53 -4.36
N GLN A 22 11.46 6.35 -4.80
CA GLN A 22 11.94 5.70 -6.02
C GLN A 22 11.52 6.45 -7.29
N ILE A 23 10.31 7.02 -7.32
CA ILE A 23 9.87 7.90 -8.42
C ILE A 23 10.71 9.17 -8.48
N MET A 24 11.00 9.78 -7.31
CA MET A 24 11.80 11.00 -7.23
C MET A 24 13.26 10.78 -7.62
N THR A 25 13.83 9.59 -7.36
CA THR A 25 15.25 9.29 -7.60
C THR A 25 15.54 8.62 -8.94
N LEU A 26 14.66 7.71 -9.39
CA LEU A 26 14.87 6.87 -10.57
C LEU A 26 13.83 7.12 -11.68
N GLY A 27 12.88 8.02 -11.44
CA GLY A 27 11.78 8.33 -12.37
C GLY A 27 10.62 7.33 -12.31
N LEU A 28 9.54 7.69 -12.99
CA LEU A 28 8.28 6.91 -13.01
C LEU A 28 8.47 5.50 -13.57
N GLY A 29 9.38 5.30 -14.53
CA GLY A 29 9.57 4.00 -15.19
C GLY A 29 10.04 2.89 -14.24
N LYS A 30 10.90 3.22 -13.26
CA LYS A 30 11.34 2.27 -12.24
C LYS A 30 10.47 2.33 -10.99
N GLY A 31 9.94 3.48 -10.60
CA GLY A 31 9.12 3.61 -9.38
C GLY A 31 7.69 3.05 -9.47
N TYR A 32 7.20 2.74 -10.67
CA TYR A 32 5.82 2.33 -10.91
C TYR A 32 5.37 1.08 -10.14
N TRP A 33 6.25 0.08 -10.00
CA TRP A 33 5.92 -1.17 -9.31
C TRP A 33 5.65 -0.97 -7.82
N ALA A 34 6.36 -0.04 -7.16
CA ALA A 34 6.19 0.26 -5.75
C ALA A 34 4.87 0.99 -5.46
N ILE A 35 4.43 1.85 -6.38
CA ILE A 35 3.09 2.46 -6.34
C ILE A 35 2.00 1.40 -6.57
N MET A 36 2.18 0.51 -7.55
CA MET A 36 1.24 -0.60 -7.76
C MET A 36 1.08 -1.47 -6.51
N LEU A 37 2.19 -1.82 -5.84
CA LEU A 37 2.14 -2.59 -4.58
C LEU A 37 1.38 -1.85 -3.49
N THR A 38 1.61 -0.55 -3.34
CA THR A 38 0.88 0.30 -2.39
C THR A 38 -0.62 0.24 -2.66
N THR A 39 -1.03 0.42 -3.92
CA THR A 39 -2.44 0.36 -4.31
C THR A 39 -3.04 -1.01 -4.02
N VAL A 40 -2.34 -2.11 -4.30
CA VAL A 40 -2.81 -3.47 -4.00
C VAL A 40 -3.00 -3.68 -2.49
N PHE A 41 -2.02 -3.31 -1.66
CA PHE A 41 -2.15 -3.44 -0.20
C PHE A 41 -3.27 -2.57 0.37
N TYR A 42 -3.41 -1.34 -0.13
CA TYR A 42 -4.48 -0.43 0.26
C TYR A 42 -5.87 -0.95 -0.16
N PHE A 43 -5.97 -1.52 -1.36
CA PHE A 43 -7.22 -2.10 -1.85
C PHE A 43 -7.61 -3.35 -1.06
N LEU A 44 -6.65 -4.22 -0.75
CA LEU A 44 -6.85 -5.36 0.14
C LEU A 44 -7.31 -4.92 1.53
N TYR A 45 -6.74 -3.84 2.07
CA TYR A 45 -7.19 -3.26 3.33
C TYR A 45 -8.66 -2.79 3.26
N ILE A 46 -9.03 -2.07 2.20
CA ILE A 46 -10.42 -1.61 1.99
C ILE A 46 -11.39 -2.79 1.86
N LEU A 47 -11.06 -3.79 1.03
CA LEU A 47 -11.91 -4.96 0.82
C LEU A 47 -12.14 -5.72 2.12
N ARG A 48 -11.10 -5.90 2.94
CA ARG A 48 -11.22 -6.55 4.26
C ARG A 48 -12.04 -5.71 5.24
N LYS A 49 -11.91 -4.39 5.20
CA LYS A 49 -12.69 -3.48 6.05
C LYS A 49 -14.17 -3.50 5.66
N LYS A 50 -14.49 -3.52 4.36
CA LYS A 50 -15.87 -3.62 3.84
C LYS A 50 -16.51 -4.97 4.17
N LYS A 51 -15.78 -6.08 4.06
CA LYS A 51 -16.28 -7.42 4.42
C LYS A 51 -16.55 -7.60 5.92
N LYS A 52 -16.07 -6.67 6.75
CA LYS A 52 -16.19 -6.66 8.21
C LYS A 52 -17.26 -5.69 8.72
N GLN A 53 -17.86 -4.90 7.84
CA GLN A 53 -19.07 -4.11 8.12
C GLN A 53 -20.27 -4.90 7.59
N PRO A 54 -21.19 -5.39 8.46
CA PRO A 54 -22.44 -6.01 8.03
C PRO A 54 -23.38 -4.99 7.38
#